data_AF-A0A536BCN8-F1
#
_entry.id   AF-A0A536BCN8-F1
#
_cell.length_a   1.000
_cell.length_b   1.000
_cell.length_c   1.000
_cell.angle_alpha   90.00
_cell.angle_beta   90.00
_cell.angle_gamma   90.00
#
_symmetry.space_group_name_H-M   'P 1'
#
loop_
_entity.id
_entity.type
_entity.pdbx_description
1 polymer ?
#
loop_
_entity_poly.entity_id
_entity_poly.type
_entity_poly.pdbx_seq_one_letter_code
_entity_poly.pdbx_strand_id
1 'polypeptide(L)'
;MEPANGSRPGSRPGASWRVVALVLALALAACGPSTEPSGSAGMRVCIATNADGLAPHTFNQLATDGARTAGAQVQVIASHTASDYLANIQRCIANHPALVVAISPDMASAVGSAAKLHPGQRFALVDAMPVDESGQNIDLGNVTDLLFKAQEPGYLVGALAGLMEKNKVGSAAHNVLGILGSNHSPAVDAYIAGYIAGAKSVDPGLTWKVTYSDSQDTAFCKQLGITQISAGADILFEVTGRCASGYIDA
;
A
#
# COMPACT_ATOMS: atom_id res chain seq x y z
N MET A 1 -68.92 51.04 28.22
CA MET A 1 -67.74 51.92 28.29
C MET A 1 -66.50 51.03 28.30
N GLU A 2 -65.81 50.97 27.16
CA GLU A 2 -64.38 50.61 27.05
C GLU A 2 -63.51 51.85 27.39
N PRO A 3 -62.16 51.80 27.43
CA PRO A 3 -61.21 50.67 27.59
C PRO A 3 -60.01 50.98 28.53
N ALA A 4 -59.14 49.98 28.78
CA ALA A 4 -57.65 50.06 28.80
C ALA A 4 -57.10 48.66 29.19
N ASN A 5 -56.62 47.82 28.28
CA ASN A 5 -55.35 47.79 27.53
C ASN A 5 -54.09 47.52 28.40
N GLY A 6 -53.51 46.32 28.24
CA GLY A 6 -52.26 45.88 28.87
C GLY A 6 -51.79 44.55 28.28
N SER A 7 -50.86 44.63 27.33
CA SER A 7 -50.31 43.54 26.51
C SER A 7 -49.24 42.72 27.24
N ARG A 8 -49.22 41.39 27.01
CA ARG A 8 -48.09 40.47 27.32
C ARG A 8 -47.56 39.88 26.01
N PRO A 9 -46.24 39.75 25.80
CA PRO A 9 -45.68 39.18 24.57
C PRO A 9 -45.70 37.65 24.61
N GLY A 10 -46.22 37.04 23.53
CA GLY A 10 -46.17 35.60 23.30
C GLY A 10 -44.80 35.17 22.78
N SER A 11 -44.21 34.16 23.43
CA SER A 11 -43.01 33.47 22.98
C SER A 11 -43.33 32.57 21.78
N ARG A 12 -42.73 32.84 20.62
CA ARG A 12 -42.76 31.96 19.45
C ARG A 12 -41.80 30.77 19.66
N PRO A 13 -42.21 29.51 19.44
CA PRO A 13 -41.27 28.39 19.44
C PRO A 13 -40.35 28.51 18.21
N GLY A 14 -39.05 28.57 18.50
CA GLY A 14 -37.98 28.88 17.57
C GLY A 14 -37.74 27.81 16.50
N ALA A 15 -37.15 28.28 15.40
CA ALA A 15 -36.75 27.54 14.20
C ALA A 15 -35.74 26.38 14.42
N SER A 16 -35.43 26.02 15.66
CA SER A 16 -34.42 25.02 16.04
C SER A 16 -34.87 23.57 15.85
N TRP A 17 -36.18 23.27 15.86
CA TRP A 17 -36.64 21.88 15.68
C TRP A 17 -36.53 21.40 14.21
N ARG A 18 -36.70 22.32 13.25
CA ARG A 18 -36.66 21.96 11.82
C ARG A 18 -35.25 21.63 11.31
N VAL A 19 -34.21 22.17 11.94
CA VAL A 19 -32.81 21.90 11.59
C VAL A 19 -32.37 20.52 12.10
N VAL A 20 -32.80 20.12 13.30
CA VAL A 20 -32.47 18.80 13.88
C VAL A 20 -33.11 17.65 13.09
N ALA A 21 -34.34 17.83 12.60
CA ALA A 21 -35.01 16.82 11.79
C ALA A 21 -34.37 16.63 10.39
N LEU A 22 -33.78 17.69 9.81
CA LEU A 22 -33.08 17.59 8.53
C LEU A 22 -31.73 16.88 8.66
N VAL A 23 -30.97 17.14 9.73
CA VAL A 23 -29.66 16.51 9.97
C VAL A 23 -29.80 15.01 10.27
N LEU A 24 -30.89 14.59 10.92
CA LEU A 24 -31.14 13.16 11.19
C LEU A 24 -31.55 12.40 9.91
N ALA A 25 -32.24 13.04 8.97
CA ALA A 25 -32.63 12.42 7.69
C ALA A 25 -31.44 12.23 6.74
N LEU A 26 -30.42 13.09 6.80
CA LEU A 26 -29.17 12.94 6.03
C LEU A 26 -28.26 11.82 6.57
N ALA A 27 -28.35 11.47 7.85
CA ALA A 27 -27.59 10.35 8.43
C ALA A 27 -28.15 8.97 8.02
N LEU A 28 -29.44 8.88 7.69
CA LEU A 28 -30.11 7.63 7.26
C LEU A 28 -29.97 7.33 5.76
N ALA A 29 -29.53 8.30 4.95
CA ALA A 29 -29.25 8.11 3.51
C ALA A 29 -27.82 7.62 3.23
N ALA A 30 -26.95 7.57 4.24
CA ALA A 30 -25.57 7.06 4.11
C ALA A 30 -25.48 5.53 4.16
N CYS A 31 -26.57 4.82 4.48
CA CYS A 31 -26.68 3.37 4.36
C CYS A 31 -27.55 3.04 3.14
N GLY A 32 -27.07 3.37 1.95
CA GLY A 32 -27.52 2.68 0.75
C GLY A 32 -27.17 1.18 0.84
N PRO A 33 -27.93 0.28 0.21
CA PRO A 33 -27.55 -1.13 0.15
C PRO A 33 -26.13 -1.20 -0.38
N SER A 34 -25.25 -1.86 0.37
CA SER A 34 -23.94 -2.27 -0.09
C SER A 34 -24.17 -3.01 -1.40
N THR A 35 -23.82 -2.40 -2.53
CA THR A 35 -23.71 -3.14 -3.77
C THR A 35 -22.65 -4.19 -3.48
N GLU A 36 -23.06 -5.43 -3.23
CA GLU A 36 -22.12 -6.54 -3.22
C GLU A 36 -21.35 -6.44 -4.54
N PRO A 37 -20.00 -6.45 -4.50
CA PRO A 37 -19.26 -6.49 -5.74
C PRO A 37 -19.79 -7.69 -6.51
N SER A 38 -20.31 -7.46 -7.72
CA SER A 38 -20.66 -8.52 -8.65
C SER A 38 -19.44 -9.45 -8.73
N GLY A 39 -19.52 -10.58 -8.03
CA GLY A 39 -18.35 -11.37 -7.68
C GLY A 39 -17.60 -11.78 -8.94
N SER A 40 -16.27 -11.80 -8.90
CA SER A 40 -15.45 -12.36 -9.97
C SER A 40 -15.50 -13.89 -9.99
N ALA A 41 -16.63 -14.46 -9.55
CA ALA A 41 -16.88 -15.88 -9.38
C ALA A 41 -16.59 -16.62 -10.70
N GLY A 42 -15.55 -17.45 -10.69
CA GLY A 42 -15.12 -18.22 -11.85
C GLY A 42 -14.29 -17.45 -12.88
N MET A 43 -13.96 -16.18 -12.63
CA MET A 43 -13.01 -15.44 -13.44
C MET A 43 -11.61 -16.03 -13.27
N ARG A 44 -10.95 -16.37 -14.38
CA ARG A 44 -9.57 -16.86 -14.35
C ARG A 44 -8.59 -15.70 -14.29
N VAL A 45 -7.77 -15.66 -13.25
CA VAL A 45 -6.72 -14.65 -13.06
C VAL A 45 -5.38 -15.38 -13.02
N CYS A 46 -4.40 -14.89 -13.77
CA CYS A 46 -3.03 -15.36 -13.66
C CYS A 46 -2.18 -14.27 -13.00
N ILE A 47 -1.52 -14.61 -11.90
CA ILE A 47 -0.65 -13.72 -11.15
C ILE A 47 0.81 -14.09 -11.47
N ALA A 48 1.53 -13.18 -12.11
CA ALA A 48 2.97 -13.29 -12.32
C ALA A 48 3.71 -12.63 -11.16
N THR A 49 4.62 -13.37 -10.52
CA THR A 49 5.37 -12.90 -9.34
C THR A 49 6.88 -12.99 -9.55
N ASN A 50 7.63 -12.28 -8.71
CA ASN A 50 9.08 -12.49 -8.58
C ASN A 50 9.39 -13.85 -7.91
N ALA A 51 10.65 -14.03 -7.52
CA ALA A 51 11.16 -15.29 -6.97
C ALA A 51 10.52 -15.68 -5.63
N ASP A 52 9.84 -14.75 -4.95
CA ASP A 52 9.17 -15.02 -3.67
C ASP A 52 7.91 -15.88 -3.85
N GLY A 53 7.34 -15.95 -5.06
CA GLY A 53 6.18 -16.81 -5.33
C GLY A 53 5.05 -16.56 -4.34
N LEU A 54 4.58 -17.62 -3.66
CA LEU A 54 3.55 -17.55 -2.61
C LEU A 54 4.13 -17.60 -1.18
N ALA A 55 5.36 -17.13 -0.99
CA ALA A 55 5.94 -17.05 0.35
C ALA A 55 5.02 -16.24 1.30
N PRO A 56 4.84 -16.70 2.54
CA PRO A 56 3.97 -16.03 3.50
C PRO A 56 4.52 -14.65 3.86
N HIS A 57 3.63 -13.73 4.26
CA HIS A 57 3.96 -12.36 4.66
C HIS A 57 4.59 -11.51 3.54
N THR A 58 4.26 -11.82 2.29
CA THR A 58 4.73 -11.06 1.12
C THR A 58 3.58 -10.36 0.39
N PHE A 59 3.94 -9.38 -0.46
CA PHE A 59 2.99 -8.71 -1.34
C PHE A 59 2.27 -9.69 -2.29
N ASN A 60 2.99 -10.72 -2.73
CA ASN A 60 2.46 -11.75 -3.62
C ASN A 60 1.35 -12.57 -2.95
N GLN A 61 1.51 -12.89 -1.66
CA GLN A 61 0.45 -13.54 -0.88
C GLN A 61 -0.79 -12.64 -0.81
N LEU A 62 -0.62 -11.36 -0.45
CA LEU A 62 -1.73 -10.41 -0.31
C LEU A 62 -2.54 -10.27 -1.62
N ALA A 63 -1.86 -10.16 -2.76
CA ALA A 63 -2.53 -10.08 -4.06
C ALA A 63 -3.29 -11.37 -4.41
N THR A 64 -2.70 -12.53 -4.10
CA THR A 64 -3.33 -13.83 -4.34
C THR A 64 -4.57 -14.03 -3.47
N ASP A 65 -4.47 -13.70 -2.18
CA ASP A 65 -5.56 -13.83 -1.22
C ASP A 65 -6.69 -12.85 -1.55
N GLY A 66 -6.37 -11.62 -1.98
CA GLY A 66 -7.34 -10.66 -2.49
C GLY A 66 -8.11 -11.18 -3.72
N ALA A 67 -7.39 -11.72 -4.71
CA ALA A 67 -8.01 -12.30 -5.90
C ALA A 67 -8.92 -13.50 -5.57
N ARG A 68 -8.48 -14.39 -4.68
CA ARG A 68 -9.29 -15.53 -4.22
C ARG A 68 -10.52 -15.08 -3.43
N THR A 69 -10.38 -14.10 -2.56
CA THR A 69 -11.48 -13.52 -1.77
C THR A 69 -12.54 -12.91 -2.68
N ALA A 70 -12.16 -12.35 -3.82
CA ALA A 70 -13.09 -11.84 -4.82
C ALA A 70 -13.86 -12.95 -5.59
N GLY A 71 -13.46 -14.23 -5.44
CA GLY A 71 -14.07 -15.38 -6.11
C GLY A 71 -13.34 -15.84 -7.38
N ALA A 72 -12.15 -15.30 -7.67
CA ALA A 72 -11.38 -15.66 -8.85
C ALA A 72 -10.71 -17.04 -8.72
N GLN A 73 -10.59 -17.73 -9.85
CA GLN A 73 -9.73 -18.89 -10.00
C GLN A 73 -8.31 -18.41 -10.31
N VAL A 74 -7.41 -18.55 -9.34
CA VAL A 74 -6.06 -17.97 -9.42
C VAL A 74 -5.02 -19.02 -9.81
N GLN A 75 -4.28 -18.74 -10.86
CA GLN A 75 -3.01 -19.39 -11.18
C GLN A 75 -1.87 -18.44 -10.84
N VAL A 76 -0.78 -18.97 -10.26
CA VAL A 76 0.42 -18.18 -9.96
C VAL A 76 1.59 -18.73 -10.78
N ILE A 77 2.34 -17.84 -11.41
CA ILE A 77 3.59 -18.17 -12.12
C ILE A 77 4.70 -17.30 -11.53
N ALA A 78 5.66 -17.95 -10.87
CA ALA A 78 6.82 -17.28 -10.30
C ALA A 78 7.98 -17.22 -11.31
N SER A 79 8.62 -16.07 -11.38
CA SER A 79 9.87 -15.82 -12.11
C SER A 79 11.05 -15.85 -11.14
N HIS A 80 12.17 -16.43 -11.53
CA HIS A 80 13.36 -16.50 -10.67
C HIS A 80 14.38 -15.40 -10.98
N THR A 81 14.40 -14.92 -12.22
CA THR A 81 15.31 -13.89 -12.71
C THR A 81 14.55 -12.88 -13.58
N ALA A 82 15.15 -11.70 -13.81
CA ALA A 82 14.55 -10.68 -14.65
C ALA A 82 14.29 -11.14 -16.10
N SER A 83 15.14 -12.00 -16.64
CA SER A 83 14.96 -12.59 -17.98
C SER A 83 13.72 -13.50 -18.09
N ASP A 84 13.17 -13.97 -16.98
CA ASP A 84 12.00 -14.86 -16.98
C ASP A 84 10.69 -14.09 -17.11
N TYR A 85 10.65 -12.79 -16.78
CA TYR A 85 9.40 -12.03 -16.63
C TYR A 85 8.52 -12.06 -17.88
N LEU A 86 9.07 -11.71 -19.05
CA LEU A 86 8.28 -11.67 -20.28
C LEU A 86 7.76 -13.06 -20.67
N ALA A 87 8.63 -14.08 -20.60
CA ALA A 87 8.25 -15.45 -20.95
C ALA A 87 7.16 -16.00 -20.00
N ASN A 88 7.25 -15.71 -18.70
CA ASN A 88 6.27 -16.14 -17.72
C ASN A 88 4.94 -15.38 -17.82
N ILE A 89 4.97 -14.08 -18.15
CA ILE A 89 3.75 -13.33 -18.50
C ILE A 89 3.11 -13.93 -19.75
N GLN A 90 3.88 -14.29 -20.79
CA GLN A 90 3.34 -14.97 -21.98
C GLN A 90 2.73 -16.34 -21.64
N ARG A 91 3.33 -17.10 -20.71
CA ARG A 91 2.73 -18.35 -20.19
C ARG A 91 1.41 -18.10 -19.47
N CYS A 92 1.29 -17.01 -18.71
CA CYS A 92 0.01 -16.60 -18.14
C CYS A 92 -1.04 -16.39 -19.24
N ILE A 93 -0.70 -15.63 -20.29
CA ILE A 93 -1.60 -15.31 -21.41
C ILE A 93 -2.04 -16.57 -22.16
N ALA A 94 -1.15 -17.54 -22.35
CA ALA A 94 -1.44 -18.79 -23.05
C ALA A 94 -2.54 -19.62 -22.38
N ASN A 95 -2.79 -19.42 -21.08
CA ASN A 95 -3.89 -20.06 -20.36
C ASN A 95 -5.23 -19.31 -20.52
N HIS A 96 -5.28 -18.26 -21.34
CA HIS A 96 -6.45 -17.40 -21.61
C HIS A 96 -7.15 -16.82 -20.36
N PRO A 97 -6.42 -16.26 -19.38
CA PRO A 97 -7.05 -15.64 -18.21
C PRO A 97 -7.77 -14.35 -18.61
N ALA A 98 -8.83 -14.01 -17.87
CA ALA A 98 -9.54 -12.75 -18.06
C ALA A 98 -8.70 -11.53 -17.62
N LEU A 99 -7.68 -11.75 -16.78
CA LEU A 99 -6.74 -10.75 -16.27
C LEU A 99 -5.38 -11.41 -15.97
N VAL A 100 -4.31 -10.76 -16.38
CA VAL A 100 -2.95 -11.04 -15.89
C VAL A 100 -2.58 -9.95 -14.88
N VAL A 101 -2.18 -10.33 -13.67
CA VAL A 101 -1.69 -9.41 -12.65
C VAL A 101 -0.18 -9.61 -12.53
N ALA A 102 0.62 -8.58 -12.79
CA ALA A 102 2.05 -8.60 -12.57
C ALA A 102 2.38 -7.86 -11.27
N ILE A 103 3.17 -8.50 -10.41
CA ILE A 103 3.53 -7.96 -9.09
C ILE A 103 5.01 -7.64 -9.05
N SER A 104 5.32 -6.36 -8.84
CA SER A 104 6.65 -5.72 -8.72
C SER A 104 6.91 -4.72 -9.85
N PRO A 105 7.52 -3.55 -9.53
CA PRO A 105 8.10 -2.64 -10.52
C PRO A 105 9.08 -3.31 -11.49
N ASP A 106 9.77 -4.38 -11.07
CA ASP A 106 10.74 -5.09 -11.91
C ASP A 106 10.12 -5.70 -13.17
N MET A 107 8.79 -5.88 -13.19
CA MET A 107 8.05 -6.41 -14.33
C MET A 107 7.56 -5.34 -15.31
N ALA A 108 7.76 -4.05 -15.04
CA ALA A 108 7.17 -2.95 -15.80
C ALA A 108 7.47 -3.02 -17.32
N SER A 109 8.72 -3.32 -17.69
CA SER A 109 9.11 -3.45 -19.10
C SER A 109 8.51 -4.69 -19.78
N ALA A 110 8.44 -5.80 -19.04
CA ALA A 110 7.86 -7.05 -19.52
C ALA A 110 6.34 -6.93 -19.74
N VAL A 111 5.62 -6.24 -18.84
CA VAL A 111 4.20 -5.91 -19.00
C VAL A 111 4.00 -4.98 -20.20
N GLY A 112 4.80 -3.91 -20.31
CA GLY A 112 4.73 -2.99 -21.45
C GLY A 112 4.89 -3.69 -22.79
N SER A 113 5.82 -4.64 -22.87
CA SER A 113 6.05 -5.46 -24.06
C SER A 113 4.90 -6.43 -24.35
N ALA A 114 4.46 -7.19 -23.33
CA ALA A 114 3.38 -8.16 -23.48
C ALA A 114 2.04 -7.48 -23.84
N ALA A 115 1.73 -6.34 -23.24
CA ALA A 115 0.50 -5.61 -23.50
C ALA A 115 0.43 -5.07 -24.94
N LYS A 116 1.56 -4.62 -25.51
CA LYS A 116 1.66 -4.24 -26.94
C LYS A 116 1.46 -5.43 -27.87
N LEU A 117 2.02 -6.60 -27.53
CA LEU A 117 1.88 -7.82 -28.32
C LEU A 117 0.47 -8.44 -28.25
N HIS A 118 -0.25 -8.19 -27.15
CA HIS A 118 -1.56 -8.80 -26.88
C HIS A 118 -2.62 -7.74 -26.53
N PRO A 119 -3.05 -6.90 -27.49
CA PRO A 119 -3.97 -5.78 -27.21
C PRO A 119 -5.35 -6.22 -26.69
N GLY A 120 -5.75 -7.49 -26.93
CA GLY A 120 -6.98 -8.07 -26.39
C GLY A 120 -6.87 -8.63 -24.97
N GLN A 121 -5.66 -8.79 -24.44
CA GLN A 121 -5.44 -9.24 -23.07
C GLN A 121 -5.45 -8.03 -22.13
N ARG A 122 -6.11 -8.19 -20.98
CA ARG A 122 -6.07 -7.20 -19.90
C ARG A 122 -4.97 -7.51 -18.90
N PHE A 123 -4.29 -6.48 -18.44
CA PHE A 123 -3.23 -6.53 -17.47
C PHE A 123 -3.53 -5.58 -16.30
N ALA A 124 -3.07 -5.95 -15.12
CA ALA A 124 -2.89 -5.04 -14.01
C ALA A 124 -1.42 -5.10 -13.56
N LEU A 125 -0.79 -3.94 -13.40
CA LEU A 125 0.57 -3.84 -12.91
C LEU A 125 0.54 -3.23 -11.50
N VAL A 126 1.10 -3.95 -10.55
CA VAL A 126 1.11 -3.55 -9.15
C VAL A 126 2.38 -2.77 -8.84
N ASP A 127 2.20 -1.62 -8.20
CA ASP A 127 3.25 -0.74 -7.67
C ASP A 127 4.12 -0.04 -8.73
N ALA A 128 3.70 -0.10 -10.00
CA ALA A 128 4.40 0.55 -11.11
C ALA A 128 3.47 0.86 -12.28
N MET A 129 4.02 1.62 -13.23
CA MET A 129 3.47 1.86 -14.55
C MET A 129 4.31 1.09 -15.58
N PRO A 130 3.72 0.61 -16.70
CA PRO A 130 4.49 -0.05 -17.74
C PRO A 130 5.51 0.93 -18.34
N VAL A 131 6.68 0.40 -18.72
CA VAL A 131 7.75 1.19 -19.34
C VAL A 131 8.13 0.62 -20.70
N ASP A 132 8.69 1.45 -21.57
CA ASP A 132 9.32 1.01 -22.81
C ASP A 132 10.76 0.53 -22.61
N GLU A 133 11.44 0.20 -23.72
CA GLU A 133 12.84 -0.28 -23.72
C GLU A 133 13.83 0.77 -23.22
N SER A 134 13.46 2.05 -23.26
CA SER A 134 14.27 3.16 -22.72
C SER A 134 14.00 3.44 -21.24
N GLY A 135 13.06 2.70 -20.63
CA GLY A 135 12.64 2.89 -19.24
C GLY A 135 11.66 4.05 -19.04
N GLN A 136 11.08 4.59 -20.12
CA GLN A 136 10.08 5.65 -20.01
C GLN A 136 8.68 5.05 -19.80
N ASN A 137 7.92 5.66 -18.88
CA ASN A 137 6.53 5.27 -18.66
C ASN A 137 5.72 5.43 -19.94
N ILE A 138 4.88 4.43 -20.22
CA ILE A 138 3.98 4.41 -21.36
C ILE A 138 2.55 4.21 -20.87
N ASP A 139 1.58 4.82 -21.55
CA ASP A 139 0.17 4.60 -21.29
C ASP A 139 -0.37 3.56 -22.28
N LEU A 140 -1.02 2.51 -21.76
CA LEU A 140 -1.54 1.40 -22.52
C LEU A 140 -2.97 1.11 -22.07
N GLY A 141 -3.94 1.27 -22.97
CA GLY A 141 -5.37 1.14 -22.64
C GLY A 141 -5.82 -0.25 -22.17
N ASN A 142 -4.95 -1.27 -22.25
CA ASN A 142 -5.17 -2.61 -21.72
C ASN A 142 -4.36 -2.94 -20.45
N VAL A 143 -3.69 -1.95 -19.86
CA VAL A 143 -2.96 -2.06 -18.59
C VAL A 143 -3.63 -1.14 -17.56
N THR A 144 -3.92 -1.66 -16.38
CA THR A 144 -4.34 -0.87 -15.23
C THR A 144 -3.20 -0.79 -14.23
N ASP A 145 -2.75 0.44 -13.95
CA ASP A 145 -1.69 0.71 -12.97
C ASP A 145 -2.29 0.75 -11.57
N LEU A 146 -1.83 -0.13 -10.68
CA LEU A 146 -2.27 -0.22 -9.30
C LEU A 146 -1.21 0.40 -8.39
N LEU A 147 -1.28 1.72 -8.27
CA LEU A 147 -0.34 2.54 -7.48
C LEU A 147 -0.88 2.80 -6.07
N PHE A 148 0.03 2.86 -5.09
CA PHE A 148 -0.29 3.14 -3.70
C PHE A 148 0.31 4.47 -3.25
N LYS A 149 -0.41 5.19 -2.38
CA LYS A 149 0.12 6.35 -1.67
C LYS A 149 0.93 5.92 -0.45
N ALA A 150 2.00 5.17 -0.69
CA ALA A 150 2.93 4.59 0.29
C ALA A 150 3.32 5.53 1.45
N GLN A 151 3.46 6.82 1.17
CA GLN A 151 3.79 7.83 2.16
C GLN A 151 2.72 8.02 3.25
N GLU A 152 1.44 7.74 2.98
CA GLU A 152 0.34 7.91 3.94
C GLU A 152 0.44 6.90 5.11
N PRO A 153 0.49 5.57 4.87
CA PRO A 153 0.72 4.61 5.95
C PRO A 153 2.12 4.76 6.55
N GLY A 154 3.15 5.08 5.74
CA GLY A 154 4.48 5.40 6.23
C GLY A 154 4.45 6.52 7.29
N TYR A 155 3.76 7.62 7.01
CA TYR A 155 3.59 8.73 7.93
C TYR A 155 2.94 8.32 9.26
N LEU A 156 1.90 7.50 9.23
CA LEU A 156 1.22 7.04 10.45
C LEU A 156 2.15 6.20 11.34
N VAL A 157 2.87 5.25 10.74
CA VAL A 157 3.82 4.40 11.49
C VAL A 157 5.03 5.21 11.96
N GLY A 158 5.46 6.20 11.16
CA GLY A 158 6.49 7.15 11.56
C GLY A 158 6.08 7.97 12.77
N ALA A 159 4.88 8.54 12.77
CA ALA A 159 4.36 9.30 13.91
C ALA A 159 4.28 8.44 15.18
N LEU A 160 3.90 7.16 15.04
CA LEU A 160 3.94 6.21 16.15
C LEU A 160 5.39 5.99 16.65
N ALA A 161 6.36 5.77 15.77
CA ALA A 161 7.75 5.63 16.16
C ALA A 161 8.29 6.88 16.88
N GLY A 162 7.97 8.08 16.38
CA GLY A 162 8.30 9.33 17.04
C GLY A 162 7.65 9.49 18.42
N LEU A 163 6.40 9.02 18.59
CA LEU A 163 5.74 8.99 19.91
C LEU A 163 6.43 8.02 20.87
N MET A 164 6.86 6.85 20.39
CA MET A 164 7.55 5.86 21.20
C MET A 164 8.91 6.39 21.67
N GLU A 165 9.67 7.02 20.77
CA GLU A 165 10.97 7.62 21.07
C GLU A 165 10.86 8.76 22.10
N LYS A 166 9.95 9.70 21.84
CA LYS A 166 9.71 10.87 22.71
C LYS A 166 9.29 10.47 24.11
N ASN A 167 8.45 9.45 24.23
CA ASN A 167 7.92 8.99 25.52
C ASN A 167 8.74 7.84 26.13
N LYS A 168 9.86 7.45 25.51
CA LYS A 168 10.74 6.36 25.98
C LYS A 168 9.98 5.06 26.24
N VAL A 169 9.16 4.67 25.27
CA VAL A 169 8.37 3.43 25.32
C VAL A 169 9.23 2.24 24.90
N GLY A 170 9.16 1.15 25.66
CA GLY A 170 9.93 -0.06 25.37
C GLY A 170 11.43 0.16 25.56
N SER A 171 12.23 -0.20 24.55
CA SER A 171 13.70 -0.06 24.57
C SER A 171 14.19 1.29 24.08
N ALA A 172 13.30 2.22 23.74
CA ALA A 172 13.67 3.51 23.17
C ALA A 172 14.47 4.39 24.13
N ALA A 173 15.71 4.72 23.76
CA ALA A 173 16.62 5.48 24.60
C ALA A 173 17.35 6.63 23.85
N HIS A 174 17.73 6.41 22.59
CA HIS A 174 18.66 7.24 21.84
C HIS A 174 18.00 8.25 20.89
N ASN A 175 16.70 8.14 20.60
CA ASN A 175 16.00 8.94 19.57
C ASN A 175 16.60 8.73 18.17
N VAL A 176 16.89 7.48 17.83
CA VAL A 176 17.49 7.10 16.55
C VAL A 176 16.68 5.99 15.91
N LEU A 177 16.18 6.24 14.69
CA LEU A 177 15.49 5.23 13.90
C LEU A 177 16.47 4.50 12.96
N GLY A 178 16.36 3.19 12.91
CA GLY A 178 16.98 2.36 11.87
C GLY A 178 15.97 2.14 10.74
N ILE A 179 16.41 2.34 9.50
CA ILE A 179 15.57 2.17 8.31
C ILE A 179 16.33 1.33 7.28
N LEU A 180 15.69 0.26 6.78
CA LEU A 180 16.20 -0.56 5.68
C LEU A 180 15.22 -0.55 4.49
N GLY A 181 15.65 -0.08 3.32
CA GLY A 181 14.87 -0.12 2.08
C GLY A 181 15.42 -1.15 1.09
N SER A 182 14.55 -1.73 0.26
CA SER A 182 14.97 -2.40 -0.99
C SER A 182 15.52 -1.38 -2.00
N ASN A 183 15.88 -1.79 -3.21
CA ASN A 183 16.28 -0.86 -4.28
C ASN A 183 15.38 0.38 -4.40
N HIS A 184 16.00 1.52 -4.72
CA HIS A 184 15.31 2.78 -4.95
C HIS A 184 14.17 2.58 -5.98
N SER A 185 12.97 2.91 -5.53
CA SER A 185 11.78 2.94 -6.36
C SER A 185 10.85 4.02 -5.82
N PRO A 186 9.96 4.59 -6.65
CA PRO A 186 8.98 5.56 -6.18
C PRO A 186 8.17 5.07 -4.98
N ALA A 187 7.87 3.78 -4.91
CA ALA A 187 7.13 3.18 -3.80
C ALA A 187 7.96 3.11 -2.51
N VAL A 188 9.19 2.59 -2.59
CA VAL A 188 10.09 2.43 -1.44
C VAL A 188 10.47 3.79 -0.86
N ASP A 189 10.87 4.72 -1.72
CA ASP A 189 11.30 6.06 -1.29
C ASP A 189 10.13 6.83 -0.68
N ALA A 190 8.90 6.67 -1.20
CA ALA A 190 7.70 7.29 -0.64
C ALA A 190 7.35 6.73 0.75
N TYR A 191 7.46 5.42 0.97
CA TYR A 191 7.26 4.81 2.30
C TYR A 191 8.25 5.37 3.33
N ILE A 192 9.55 5.38 2.98
CA ILE A 192 10.62 5.87 3.86
C ILE A 192 10.46 7.37 4.14
N ALA A 193 10.15 8.16 3.11
CA ALA A 193 9.91 9.60 3.26
C ALA A 193 8.71 9.88 4.16
N GLY A 194 7.61 9.13 3.99
CA GLY A 194 6.44 9.18 4.86
C GLY A 194 6.82 8.87 6.32
N TYR A 195 7.52 7.76 6.56
CA TYR A 195 7.98 7.35 7.88
C TYR A 195 8.82 8.42 8.58
N ILE A 196 9.81 8.98 7.89
CA ILE A 196 10.65 10.06 8.44
C ILE A 196 9.83 11.32 8.72
N ALA A 197 8.93 11.71 7.80
CA ALA A 197 8.07 12.89 7.98
C ALA A 197 7.12 12.73 9.18
N GLY A 198 6.53 11.55 9.34
CA GLY A 198 5.69 11.20 10.48
C GLY A 198 6.44 11.29 11.80
N ALA A 199 7.60 10.65 11.89
CA ALA A 199 8.41 10.65 13.12
C ALA A 199 8.80 12.06 13.56
N LYS A 200 9.29 12.86 12.60
CA LYS A 200 9.67 14.26 12.84
C LYS A 200 8.53 15.17 13.25
N SER A 201 7.31 14.88 12.81
CA SER A 201 6.14 15.67 13.20
C SER A 201 5.86 15.60 14.70
N VAL A 202 6.27 14.51 15.36
CA VAL A 202 6.06 14.25 16.79
C VAL A 202 7.31 14.59 17.61
N ASP A 203 8.48 14.17 17.12
CA ASP A 203 9.79 14.45 17.71
C ASP A 203 10.74 15.06 16.66
N PRO A 204 10.81 16.41 16.59
CA PRO A 204 11.70 17.08 15.63
C PRO A 204 13.19 16.84 15.86
N GLY A 205 13.59 16.39 17.07
CA GLY A 205 14.99 16.14 17.43
C GLY A 205 15.50 14.75 17.05
N LEU A 206 14.60 13.87 16.61
CA LEU A 206 14.91 12.50 16.22
C LEU A 206 15.85 12.46 15.01
N THR A 207 16.76 11.50 15.02
CA THR A 207 17.66 11.20 13.90
C THR A 207 17.37 9.81 13.32
N TRP A 208 17.87 9.52 12.13
CA TRP A 208 17.62 8.23 11.48
C TRP A 208 18.84 7.78 10.66
N LYS A 209 18.92 6.47 10.44
CA LYS A 209 19.93 5.81 9.62
C LYS A 209 19.24 4.99 8.55
N VAL A 210 19.40 5.40 7.30
CA VAL A 210 18.82 4.66 6.16
C VAL A 210 19.91 3.85 5.49
N THR A 211 19.60 2.60 5.21
CA THR A 211 20.42 1.70 4.39
C THR A 211 19.54 1.15 3.28
N TYR A 212 20.09 1.02 2.08
CA TYR A 212 19.43 0.39 0.94
C TYR A 212 20.17 -0.90 0.58
N SER A 213 19.43 -1.96 0.27
CA SER A 213 20.00 -3.24 -0.18
C SER A 213 19.04 -3.96 -1.13
N ASP A 214 19.58 -4.58 -2.17
CA ASP A 214 18.87 -5.49 -3.08
C ASP A 214 18.86 -6.95 -2.60
N SER A 215 19.54 -7.26 -1.50
CA SER A 215 19.68 -8.61 -0.99
C SER A 215 18.34 -9.20 -0.56
N GLN A 216 18.11 -10.47 -0.93
CA GLN A 216 16.99 -11.28 -0.44
C GLN A 216 17.44 -12.32 0.61
N ASP A 217 18.71 -12.23 1.04
CA ASP A 217 19.29 -13.09 2.09
C ASP A 217 18.92 -12.54 3.47
N THR A 218 18.12 -13.31 4.20
CA THR A 218 17.64 -12.96 5.53
C THR A 218 18.79 -12.86 6.55
N ALA A 219 19.82 -13.70 6.44
CA ALA A 219 20.96 -13.64 7.36
C ALA A 219 21.76 -12.35 7.16
N PHE A 220 21.92 -11.93 5.90
CA PHE A 220 22.54 -10.64 5.57
C PHE A 220 21.72 -9.47 6.13
N CYS A 221 20.40 -9.49 5.96
CA CYS A 221 19.52 -8.42 6.47
C CYS A 221 19.46 -8.35 8.00
N LYS A 222 19.56 -9.50 8.68
CA LYS A 222 19.76 -9.53 10.14
C LYS A 222 21.03 -8.80 10.55
N GLN A 223 22.13 -9.03 9.85
CA GLN A 223 23.39 -8.33 10.15
C GLN A 223 23.28 -6.82 9.94
N LEU A 224 22.52 -6.36 8.95
CA LEU A 224 22.22 -4.93 8.77
C LEU A 224 21.42 -4.36 9.95
N GLY A 225 20.42 -5.10 10.44
CA GLY A 225 19.64 -4.74 11.64
C GLY A 225 20.53 -4.62 12.87
N ILE A 226 21.33 -5.64 13.16
CA ILE A 226 22.31 -5.64 14.28
C ILE A 226 23.27 -4.45 14.15
N THR A 227 23.70 -4.12 12.93
CA THR A 227 24.59 -2.98 12.68
C THR A 227 23.90 -1.66 13.02
N GLN A 228 22.64 -1.47 12.64
CA GLN A 228 21.89 -0.26 12.96
C GLN A 228 21.61 -0.15 14.47
N ILE A 229 21.22 -1.25 15.13
CA ILE A 229 21.04 -1.33 16.59
C ILE A 229 22.35 -0.97 17.31
N SER A 230 23.47 -1.58 16.91
CA SER A 230 24.80 -1.27 17.48
C SER A 230 25.21 0.19 17.26
N ALA A 231 24.68 0.82 16.21
CA ALA A 231 24.88 2.22 15.91
C ALA A 231 23.86 3.14 16.61
N GLY A 232 23.08 2.60 17.56
CA GLY A 232 22.17 3.34 18.44
C GLY A 232 20.71 3.37 17.99
N ALA A 233 20.33 2.66 16.93
CA ALA A 233 18.93 2.62 16.51
C ALA A 233 18.06 1.91 17.56
N ASP A 234 17.00 2.57 18.01
CA ASP A 234 16.05 2.04 19.00
C ASP A 234 14.87 1.31 18.35
N ILE A 235 14.43 1.81 17.21
CA ILE A 235 13.29 1.29 16.45
C ILE A 235 13.74 1.04 15.02
N LEU A 236 13.52 -0.18 14.54
CA LEU A 236 13.83 -0.61 13.18
C LEU A 236 12.56 -0.58 12.31
N PHE A 237 12.68 -0.05 11.09
CA PHE A 237 11.63 -0.01 10.08
C PHE A 237 12.17 -0.50 8.74
N GLU A 238 11.38 -1.29 8.00
CA GLU A 238 11.85 -1.88 6.75
C GLU A 238 10.82 -1.81 5.63
N VAL A 239 11.33 -1.76 4.39
CA VAL A 239 10.56 -1.83 3.14
C VAL A 239 11.31 -2.74 2.16
N THR A 240 11.46 -4.03 2.50
CA THR A 240 12.49 -4.92 1.90
C THR A 240 12.00 -6.30 1.45
N GLY A 241 10.70 -6.60 1.56
CA GLY A 241 10.16 -7.89 1.10
C GLY A 241 10.73 -9.06 1.90
N ARG A 242 11.30 -10.09 1.25
CA ARG A 242 11.79 -11.30 1.94
C ARG A 242 12.89 -11.02 2.97
N CYS A 243 13.75 -10.05 2.68
CA CYS A 243 14.81 -9.56 3.55
C CYS A 243 14.30 -9.10 4.94
N ALA A 244 13.05 -8.61 5.01
CA ALA A 244 12.40 -8.11 6.22
C ALA A 244 12.51 -9.06 7.40
N SER A 245 12.27 -10.36 7.17
CA SER A 245 12.23 -11.37 8.23
C SER A 245 13.53 -11.46 9.02
N GLY A 246 14.68 -11.30 8.36
CA GLY A 246 15.98 -11.27 9.03
C GLY A 246 16.21 -9.97 9.79
N TYR A 247 15.82 -8.84 9.19
CA TYR A 247 15.96 -7.52 9.82
C TYR A 247 15.08 -7.38 11.08
N ILE A 248 13.89 -8.00 11.08
CA ILE A 248 12.98 -8.07 12.24
C ILE A 248 13.54 -8.98 13.36
N ASP A 249 14.33 -10.02 13.01
CA ASP A 249 14.95 -10.97 13.95
C ASP A 249 16.26 -10.44 14.58
N ALA A 250 16.71 -9.25 14.20
CA ALA A 250 17.90 -8.59 14.77
C ALA A 250 17.66 -8.09 16.20
#